data_AF-A0A1C7M541-F1
#
_entry.id   AF-A0A1C7M541-F1
#
_cell.length_a   1.000
_cell.length_b   1.000
_cell.length_c   1.000
_cell.angle_alpha   90.00
_cell.angle_beta   90.00
_cell.angle_gamma   90.00
#
_symmetry.space_group_name_H-M   'P 1'
#
loop_
_entity.id
_entity.type
_entity.pdbx_description
1 polymer ?
#
loop_
_entity_poly.entity_id
_entity_poly.type
_entity_poly.pdbx_seq_one_letter_code
_entity_poly.pdbx_strand_id
1 'polypeptide(L)'
;MSAAAVVKLIPGRTVFFVCDIQTRFRTAIHGFEQVVSTANKMLKLANILNVPVVATEQNSRALGHTVPELDLTRLGPLYLGTIEKTLFSMATPDVQSLLKSRDLKSVVLFGIESHVCVLQSALDLLELGYDVHVLADGVSSCNPEEVPYALARMRQAGAQITTSESAAFQLQGDSTKPNFKQFSAAIKEEKENTEKNLQVLLRHRSLFLREYTMAIDGLIILDSAGQPVVQSGFRSSPQAYALLHIDALNSALAAAARPDDVDPVLAVPGAPLSAPSACCHLRRDDLHFVCPVSGDVDPLYAFAFLQTFIDILHEYFGQISAETLKENFDIVYQLLEETLDSGGHPLTTSTNTLRDIVLPPSFLHKVLSVAGVSGLASSSANSHPFASPIPWRKAGVRYNSNEIYFDVVETLEAIVNKNGTPVASTVWVGSTQIASSQVGDLIRCHCSFHPCVRLQRWARDKTLSFVPPDGRFKLMEYRFAPASTSSLHQMSVPFTLRADAKVEEHGGNLDLTFTSRLTTRALENVSIELYLGEGASGASCIVSHNASWSFNPRTLTLRWELRNVPPSSSCTLRGSFTSAMKIPRPSRAFRVRFEIVQHSFSALKIDQLKLTGEQYKPYKGIRGKSTGDVEWRW
;
A
#
# COMPACT_ATOMS: atom_id res chain seq x y z
N MET A 1 -16.94 20.13 5.46
CA MET A 1 -17.00 20.13 3.99
C MET A 1 -17.97 19.05 3.56
N SER A 2 -18.87 19.39 2.63
CA SER A 2 -19.81 18.45 2.00
C SER A 2 -19.08 17.19 1.55
N ALA A 3 -19.70 16.01 1.69
CA ALA A 3 -19.23 14.82 0.98
C ALA A 3 -18.91 15.19 -0.47
N ALA A 4 -17.81 14.66 -1.03
CA ALA A 4 -17.55 14.81 -2.46
C ALA A 4 -18.83 14.40 -3.19
N ALA A 5 -19.51 15.38 -3.78
CA ALA A 5 -20.79 15.14 -4.41
C ALA A 5 -20.54 14.18 -5.57
N VAL A 6 -21.35 13.13 -5.66
CA VAL A 6 -21.24 12.19 -6.78
C VAL A 6 -21.58 12.96 -8.05
N VAL A 7 -20.58 13.17 -8.90
CA VAL A 7 -20.72 13.85 -10.18
C VAL A 7 -21.50 12.92 -11.12
N LYS A 8 -22.69 13.35 -11.55
CA LYS A 8 -23.58 12.57 -12.43
C LYS A 8 -24.03 13.42 -13.61
N LEU A 9 -24.14 12.80 -14.78
CA LEU A 9 -24.83 13.41 -15.91
C LEU A 9 -26.33 13.48 -15.64
N ILE A 10 -26.88 14.70 -15.65
CA ILE A 10 -28.30 14.96 -15.41
C ILE A 10 -28.95 15.38 -16.74
N PRO A 11 -30.00 14.68 -17.21
CA PRO A 11 -30.77 15.09 -18.38
C PRO A 11 -31.31 16.51 -18.23
N GLY A 12 -31.24 17.31 -19.30
CA GLY A 12 -31.68 18.71 -19.29
C GLY A 12 -30.70 19.71 -18.66
N ARG A 13 -29.64 19.25 -17.98
CA ARG A 13 -28.55 20.11 -17.44
C ARG A 13 -27.17 19.80 -18.02
N THR A 14 -27.12 18.87 -18.96
CA THR A 14 -25.91 18.39 -19.63
C THR A 14 -25.80 19.00 -21.03
N VAL A 15 -24.59 19.30 -21.49
CA VAL A 15 -24.28 19.73 -22.85
C VAL A 15 -23.14 18.91 -23.43
N PHE A 16 -23.17 18.65 -24.73
CA PHE A 16 -22.09 17.98 -25.45
C PHE A 16 -21.16 19.01 -26.09
N PHE A 17 -19.86 18.83 -25.88
CA PHE A 17 -18.81 19.68 -26.40
C PHE A 17 -18.01 18.92 -27.45
N VAL A 18 -18.06 19.42 -28.69
CA VAL A 18 -17.27 18.92 -29.83
C VAL A 18 -16.05 19.82 -29.98
N CYS A 19 -14.89 19.33 -29.52
CA CYS A 19 -13.65 20.11 -29.48
C CYS A 19 -12.85 19.93 -30.78
N ASP A 20 -12.83 20.98 -31.60
CA ASP A 20 -11.85 21.22 -32.67
C ASP A 20 -11.63 20.06 -33.68
N ILE A 21 -12.67 19.28 -33.98
CA ILE A 21 -12.62 18.18 -34.97
C ILE A 21 -12.63 18.76 -36.40
N GLN A 22 -11.50 19.34 -36.82
CA GLN A 22 -11.36 20.12 -38.06
C GLN A 22 -10.66 19.37 -39.19
N THR A 23 -10.94 19.78 -40.42
CA THR A 23 -10.47 19.13 -41.66
C THR A 23 -8.96 18.99 -41.80
N ARG A 24 -8.14 19.92 -41.30
CA ARG A 24 -6.68 19.83 -41.42
C ARG A 24 -6.05 18.79 -40.49
N PHE A 25 -6.76 18.32 -39.47
CA PHE A 25 -6.23 17.33 -38.52
C PHE A 25 -6.36 15.89 -38.99
N ARG A 26 -7.10 15.62 -40.08
CA ARG A 26 -7.38 14.27 -40.59
C ARG A 26 -6.17 13.35 -40.69
N THR A 27 -5.07 13.89 -41.19
CA THR A 27 -3.86 13.11 -41.45
C THR A 27 -2.90 13.08 -40.26
N ALA A 28 -3.08 13.97 -39.29
CA ALA A 28 -2.16 14.14 -38.17
C ALA A 28 -2.62 13.35 -36.93
N ILE A 29 -3.92 13.30 -36.67
CA ILE A 29 -4.48 12.68 -35.47
C ILE A 29 -4.56 11.16 -35.60
N HIS A 30 -4.05 10.46 -34.59
CA HIS A 30 -4.20 9.01 -34.49
C HIS A 30 -5.68 8.62 -34.36
N GLY A 31 -6.16 7.74 -35.24
CA GLY A 31 -7.55 7.25 -35.18
C GLY A 31 -8.60 8.35 -35.41
N PHE A 32 -8.30 9.35 -36.23
CA PHE A 32 -9.20 10.49 -36.50
C PHE A 32 -10.61 10.05 -36.91
N GLU A 33 -10.72 9.07 -37.82
CA GLU A 33 -12.01 8.53 -38.29
C GLU A 33 -12.83 7.91 -37.13
N GLN A 34 -12.17 7.33 -36.13
CA GLN A 34 -12.82 6.78 -34.94
C GLN A 34 -13.29 7.88 -33.99
N VAL A 35 -12.54 8.98 -33.88
CA VAL A 35 -12.99 10.18 -33.14
C VAL A 35 -14.25 10.76 -33.81
N VAL A 36 -14.25 10.90 -35.14
CA VAL A 36 -15.41 11.35 -35.93
C VAL A 36 -16.59 10.39 -35.78
N SER A 37 -16.34 9.08 -35.83
CA SER A 37 -17.37 8.05 -35.63
C SER A 37 -18.02 8.15 -34.25
N THR A 38 -17.22 8.27 -33.17
CA THR A 38 -17.76 8.46 -31.82
C THR A 38 -18.53 9.78 -31.70
N ALA A 39 -18.00 10.86 -32.29
CA ALA A 39 -18.70 12.15 -32.31
C ALA A 39 -20.07 12.04 -33.00
N ASN A 40 -20.14 11.42 -34.18
CA ASN A 40 -21.41 11.18 -34.89
C ASN A 40 -22.41 10.36 -34.08
N LYS A 41 -21.95 9.30 -33.40
CA LYS A 41 -22.78 8.55 -32.44
C LYS A 41 -23.35 9.46 -31.35
N MET A 42 -22.50 10.32 -30.77
CA MET A 42 -22.94 11.25 -29.73
C MET A 42 -23.91 12.31 -30.27
N LEU A 43 -23.75 12.81 -31.50
CA LEU A 43 -24.71 13.74 -32.13
C LEU A 43 -26.07 13.07 -32.39
N LYS A 44 -26.08 11.81 -32.83
CA LYS A 44 -27.30 11.02 -33.00
C LYS A 44 -28.02 10.82 -31.66
N LEU A 45 -27.27 10.50 -30.62
CA LEU A 45 -27.80 10.35 -29.25
C LEU A 45 -28.24 11.69 -28.66
N ALA A 46 -27.60 12.81 -29.02
CA ALA A 46 -28.01 14.14 -28.60
C ALA A 46 -29.46 14.45 -29.02
N ASN A 47 -29.85 14.09 -30.25
CA ASN A 47 -31.23 14.21 -30.72
C ASN A 47 -32.21 13.32 -29.92
N ILE A 48 -31.84 12.07 -29.64
CA ILE A 48 -32.71 11.11 -28.93
C ILE A 48 -32.89 11.49 -27.45
N LEU A 49 -31.82 12.01 -26.83
CA LEU A 49 -31.76 12.36 -25.41
C LEU A 49 -32.07 13.85 -25.15
N ASN A 50 -32.32 14.63 -26.20
CA ASN A 50 -32.55 16.07 -26.16
C ASN A 50 -31.43 16.84 -25.44
N VAL A 51 -30.18 16.54 -25.81
CA VAL A 51 -28.98 17.16 -25.24
C VAL A 51 -28.45 18.24 -26.19
N PRO A 52 -28.27 19.49 -25.75
CA PRO A 52 -27.71 20.54 -26.59
C PRO A 52 -26.23 20.31 -26.89
N VAL A 53 -25.75 20.85 -28.00
CA VAL A 53 -24.38 20.65 -28.52
C VAL A 53 -23.73 21.98 -28.85
N VAL A 54 -22.50 22.19 -28.35
CA VAL A 54 -21.61 23.28 -28.73
C VAL A 54 -20.39 22.70 -29.42
N ALA A 55 -19.95 23.30 -30.52
CA ALA A 55 -18.68 22.98 -31.16
C ALA A 55 -17.72 24.17 -31.10
N THR A 56 -16.42 23.90 -31.19
CA THR A 56 -15.40 24.94 -31.39
C THR A 56 -14.49 24.62 -32.55
N GLU A 57 -13.92 25.66 -33.13
CA GLU A 57 -12.87 25.56 -34.14
C GLU A 57 -11.65 26.37 -33.71
N GLN A 58 -10.51 25.71 -33.56
CA GLN A 58 -9.24 26.36 -33.30
C GLN A 58 -8.73 26.98 -34.61
N ASN A 59 -8.59 28.31 -34.66
CA ASN A 59 -8.03 29.06 -35.81
C ASN A 59 -8.52 28.52 -37.16
N SER A 60 -9.83 28.64 -37.43
CA SER A 60 -10.50 28.01 -38.58
C SER A 60 -9.88 28.39 -39.93
N ARG A 61 -9.35 29.61 -40.03
CA ARG A 61 -8.61 30.08 -41.21
C ARG A 61 -7.37 29.22 -41.52
N ALA A 62 -6.65 28.76 -40.51
CA ALA A 62 -5.43 27.95 -40.67
C ALA A 62 -5.72 26.44 -40.66
N LEU A 63 -6.60 26.00 -39.76
CA LEU A 63 -6.85 24.57 -39.49
C LEU A 63 -8.12 24.03 -40.17
N GLY A 64 -8.79 24.87 -40.95
CA GLY A 64 -10.03 24.55 -41.65
C GLY A 64 -11.24 24.49 -40.73
N HIS A 65 -12.42 24.26 -41.29
CA HIS A 65 -13.65 24.11 -40.51
C HIS A 65 -13.82 22.69 -39.98
N THR A 66 -14.81 22.53 -39.09
CA THR A 66 -15.33 21.25 -38.61
C THR A 66 -15.56 20.32 -39.79
N VAL A 67 -15.21 19.04 -39.63
CA VAL A 67 -15.32 18.08 -40.73
C VAL A 67 -16.76 17.90 -41.21
N PRO A 68 -17.01 17.83 -42.54
CA PRO A 68 -18.35 17.74 -43.11
C PRO A 68 -19.11 16.47 -42.71
N GLU A 69 -18.42 15.43 -42.24
CA GLU A 69 -19.00 14.21 -41.67
C GLU A 69 -19.76 14.46 -40.36
N LEU A 70 -19.47 15.57 -39.68
CA LEU A 70 -20.21 16.02 -38.50
C LEU A 70 -21.23 17.08 -38.94
N ASP A 71 -22.37 16.63 -39.44
CA ASP A 71 -23.46 17.54 -39.83
C ASP A 71 -24.20 18.07 -38.59
N LEU A 72 -23.61 19.07 -37.95
CA LEU A 72 -24.16 19.74 -36.75
C LEU A 72 -25.50 20.43 -37.02
N THR A 73 -25.80 20.79 -38.27
CA THR A 73 -27.03 21.52 -38.61
C THR A 73 -28.28 20.66 -38.43
N ARG A 74 -28.15 19.33 -38.53
CA ARG A 74 -29.26 18.37 -38.32
C ARG A 74 -29.81 18.35 -36.90
N LEU A 75 -29.07 18.89 -35.94
CA LEU A 75 -29.51 18.99 -34.54
C LEU A 75 -30.57 20.08 -34.35
N GLY A 76 -30.79 20.96 -35.34
CA GLY A 76 -31.76 22.05 -35.28
C GLY A 76 -31.57 22.91 -34.03
N PRO A 77 -32.58 23.04 -33.14
CA PRO A 77 -32.50 23.89 -31.96
C PRO A 77 -31.51 23.39 -30.88
N LEU A 78 -31.06 22.13 -30.98
CA LEU A 78 -30.04 21.58 -30.08
C LEU A 78 -28.63 22.04 -30.46
N TYR A 79 -28.41 22.48 -31.69
CA TYR A 79 -27.14 23.06 -32.10
C TYR A 79 -27.05 24.51 -31.60
N LEU A 80 -26.15 24.72 -30.64
CA LEU A 80 -25.95 26.00 -29.99
C LEU A 80 -24.98 26.92 -30.74
N GLY A 81 -24.29 26.38 -31.75
CA GLY A 81 -23.33 27.09 -32.58
C GLY A 81 -21.94 26.47 -32.56
N THR A 82 -21.14 26.86 -33.55
CA THR A 82 -19.70 26.61 -33.62
C THR A 82 -18.98 27.92 -33.35
N ILE A 83 -18.12 27.93 -32.33
CA ILE A 83 -17.41 29.12 -31.89
C ILE A 83 -15.94 29.03 -32.32
N GLU A 84 -15.50 29.97 -33.14
CA GLU A 84 -14.10 30.09 -33.53
C GLU A 84 -13.28 30.64 -32.35
N LYS A 85 -12.10 30.05 -32.11
CA LYS A 85 -11.21 30.44 -31.02
C LYS A 85 -9.74 30.38 -31.40
N THR A 86 -8.95 31.22 -30.75
CA THR A 86 -7.48 31.08 -30.68
C THR A 86 -7.02 30.56 -29.32
N LEU A 87 -7.87 30.68 -28.29
CA LEU A 87 -7.67 30.08 -26.98
C LEU A 87 -7.74 28.55 -27.09
N PHE A 88 -6.79 27.83 -26.50
CA PHE A 88 -6.81 26.36 -26.55
C PHE A 88 -8.02 25.77 -25.83
N SER A 89 -8.47 26.38 -24.73
CA SER A 89 -9.68 25.98 -24.02
C SER A 89 -10.97 26.40 -24.77
N MET A 90 -11.96 25.51 -24.76
CA MET A 90 -13.33 25.80 -25.21
C MET A 90 -14.06 26.78 -24.27
N ALA A 91 -13.56 27.05 -23.07
CA ALA A 91 -14.20 27.94 -22.11
C ALA A 91 -14.02 29.44 -22.46
N THR A 92 -14.26 29.80 -23.72
CA THR A 92 -14.24 31.20 -24.18
C THR A 92 -15.38 32.01 -23.56
N PRO A 93 -15.31 33.36 -23.55
CA PRO A 93 -16.39 34.19 -23.04
C PRO A 93 -17.77 33.90 -23.67
N ASP A 94 -17.80 33.58 -24.97
CA ASP A 94 -19.04 33.25 -25.68
C ASP A 94 -19.62 31.91 -25.21
N VAL A 95 -18.78 30.88 -25.09
CA VAL A 95 -19.19 29.57 -24.55
C VAL A 95 -19.68 29.71 -23.11
N GLN A 96 -18.94 30.43 -22.26
CA GLN A 96 -19.35 30.65 -20.87
C GLN A 96 -20.69 31.38 -20.76
N SER A 97 -20.92 32.40 -21.61
CA SER A 97 -22.18 33.13 -21.65
C SER A 97 -23.34 32.21 -22.07
N LEU A 98 -23.08 31.34 -23.04
CA LEU A 98 -24.05 30.36 -23.51
C LEU A 98 -24.43 29.36 -22.40
N LEU A 99 -23.44 28.78 -21.71
CA LEU A 99 -23.66 27.85 -20.61
C LEU A 99 -24.49 28.48 -19.47
N LYS A 100 -24.14 29.72 -19.08
CA LYS A 100 -24.85 30.48 -18.04
C LYS A 100 -26.31 30.77 -18.43
N SER A 101 -26.55 31.14 -19.69
CA SER A 101 -27.89 31.50 -20.17
C SER A 101 -28.91 30.35 -20.13
N ARG A 102 -28.43 29.09 -20.09
CA ARG A 102 -29.26 27.88 -20.15
C ARG A 102 -29.24 27.04 -18.87
N ASP A 103 -28.64 27.54 -17.79
CA ASP A 103 -28.41 26.82 -16.51
C ASP A 103 -27.81 25.41 -16.68
N LEU A 104 -26.90 25.25 -17.64
CA LEU A 104 -26.16 24.01 -17.83
C LEU A 104 -25.14 23.85 -16.68
N LYS A 105 -24.94 22.63 -16.19
CA LYS A 105 -24.00 22.32 -15.09
C LYS A 105 -23.02 21.22 -15.41
N SER A 106 -23.35 20.35 -16.36
CA SER A 106 -22.51 19.22 -16.72
C SER A 106 -22.11 19.27 -18.18
N VAL A 107 -20.86 18.91 -18.48
CA VAL A 107 -20.30 18.92 -19.83
C VAL A 107 -19.82 17.51 -20.16
N VAL A 108 -20.20 16.99 -21.33
CA VAL A 108 -19.58 15.80 -21.93
C VAL A 108 -18.68 16.25 -23.07
N LEU A 109 -17.38 16.11 -22.88
CA LEU A 109 -16.33 16.61 -23.76
C LEU A 109 -15.73 15.49 -24.60
N PHE A 110 -15.65 15.71 -25.91
CA PHE A 110 -14.98 14.84 -26.88
C PHE A 110 -14.44 15.63 -28.06
N GLY A 111 -13.38 15.14 -28.71
CA GLY A 111 -12.66 15.85 -29.77
C GLY A 111 -11.16 15.81 -29.60
N ILE A 112 -10.47 16.83 -30.12
CA ILE A 112 -9.01 16.88 -30.24
C ILE A 112 -8.46 18.26 -29.88
N GLU A 113 -7.19 18.41 -29.50
CA GLU A 113 -6.26 17.35 -29.09
C GLU A 113 -6.37 17.06 -27.59
N SER A 114 -6.20 15.79 -27.22
CA SER A 114 -6.39 15.32 -25.84
C SER A 114 -5.54 16.07 -24.82
N HIS A 115 -4.27 16.36 -25.14
CA HIS A 115 -3.30 17.00 -24.25
C HIS A 115 -3.28 18.54 -24.36
N VAL A 116 -3.97 19.11 -25.35
CA VAL A 116 -4.05 20.55 -25.60
C VAL A 116 -5.46 21.06 -25.35
N CYS A 117 -6.30 21.14 -26.37
CA CYS A 117 -7.61 21.79 -26.28
C CYS A 117 -8.56 21.05 -25.36
N VAL A 118 -8.59 19.71 -25.39
CA VAL A 118 -9.46 18.91 -24.51
C VAL A 118 -9.02 19.05 -23.05
N LEU A 119 -7.72 18.90 -22.77
CA LEU A 119 -7.17 19.05 -21.41
C LEU A 119 -7.45 20.44 -20.83
N GLN A 120 -7.09 21.50 -21.57
CA GLN A 120 -7.26 22.88 -21.11
C GLN A 120 -8.75 23.20 -20.90
N SER A 121 -9.64 22.72 -21.79
CA SER A 121 -11.08 22.87 -21.62
C SER A 121 -11.59 22.18 -20.36
N ALA A 122 -11.14 20.96 -20.09
CA ALA A 122 -11.56 20.23 -18.91
C ALA A 122 -11.12 20.93 -17.62
N LEU A 123 -9.88 21.41 -17.55
CA LEU A 123 -9.35 22.11 -16.38
C LEU A 123 -10.10 23.43 -16.12
N ASP A 124 -10.27 24.25 -17.14
CA ASP A 124 -10.96 25.55 -17.00
C ASP A 124 -12.44 25.38 -16.63
N LEU A 125 -13.13 24.40 -17.22
CA LEU A 125 -14.53 24.12 -16.89
C LEU A 125 -14.69 23.62 -15.45
N LEU A 126 -13.76 22.80 -14.95
CA LEU A 126 -13.74 22.37 -13.55
C LEU A 126 -13.51 23.56 -12.60
N GLU A 127 -12.57 24.46 -12.94
CA GLU A 127 -12.31 25.67 -12.16
C GLU A 127 -13.53 26.62 -12.12
N LEU A 128 -14.29 26.67 -13.22
CA LEU A 128 -15.56 27.38 -13.31
C LEU A 128 -16.72 26.66 -12.58
N GLY A 129 -16.49 25.49 -12.00
CA GLY A 129 -17.45 24.75 -11.19
C GLY A 129 -18.44 23.88 -11.99
N TYR A 130 -18.10 23.49 -13.22
CA TYR A 130 -18.88 22.54 -14.01
C TYR A 130 -18.49 21.09 -13.72
N ASP A 131 -19.47 20.20 -13.82
CA ASP A 131 -19.27 18.76 -13.78
C ASP A 131 -18.76 18.25 -15.14
N VAL A 132 -17.47 17.97 -15.25
CA VAL A 132 -16.84 17.60 -16.53
C VAL A 132 -16.73 16.08 -16.68
N HIS A 133 -17.27 15.55 -17.78
CA HIS A 133 -17.11 14.17 -18.22
C HIS A 133 -16.35 14.15 -19.55
N VAL A 134 -15.33 13.31 -19.68
CA VAL A 134 -14.52 13.20 -20.90
C VAL A 134 -14.67 11.80 -21.48
N LEU A 135 -14.99 11.71 -22.78
CA LEU A 135 -15.19 10.42 -23.46
C LEU A 135 -13.84 9.87 -23.92
N ALA A 136 -13.32 8.87 -23.22
CA ALA A 136 -12.03 8.26 -23.53
C ALA A 136 -11.98 7.67 -24.95
N ASP A 137 -13.11 7.14 -25.43
CA ASP A 137 -13.34 6.61 -26.78
C ASP A 137 -13.77 7.67 -27.81
N GLY A 138 -13.73 8.96 -27.44
CA GLY A 138 -14.03 10.10 -28.29
C GLY A 138 -12.93 11.16 -28.29
N VAL A 139 -11.73 10.85 -27.79
CA VAL A 139 -10.60 11.78 -27.71
C VAL A 139 -9.31 11.14 -28.20
N SER A 140 -8.52 11.94 -28.92
CA SER A 140 -7.22 11.54 -29.45
C SER A 140 -6.27 12.74 -29.61
N SER A 141 -5.04 12.48 -30.03
CA SER A 141 -4.00 13.46 -30.33
C SER A 141 -3.16 12.98 -31.51
N CYS A 142 -2.26 13.82 -32.02
CA CYS A 142 -1.29 13.43 -33.04
C CYS A 142 -0.42 12.27 -32.54
N ASN A 143 0.12 12.41 -31.33
CA ASN A 143 0.85 11.35 -30.63
C ASN A 143 -0.12 10.56 -29.74
N PRO A 144 -0.47 9.30 -30.06
CA PRO A 144 -1.41 8.52 -29.26
C PRO A 144 -0.93 8.26 -27.82
N GLU A 145 0.38 8.28 -27.58
CA GLU A 145 1.03 8.08 -26.28
C GLU A 145 0.73 9.21 -25.29
N GLU A 146 0.43 10.43 -25.75
CA GLU A 146 0.11 11.57 -24.88
C GLU A 146 -1.30 11.50 -24.30
N VAL A 147 -2.20 10.75 -24.96
CA VAL A 147 -3.60 10.66 -24.55
C VAL A 147 -3.81 10.08 -23.15
N PRO A 148 -3.22 8.94 -22.75
CA PRO A 148 -3.38 8.41 -21.39
C PRO A 148 -2.91 9.40 -20.32
N TYR A 149 -1.82 10.13 -20.53
CA TYR A 149 -1.33 11.14 -19.58
C TYR A 149 -2.29 12.32 -19.44
N ALA A 150 -2.82 12.81 -20.56
CA ALA A 150 -3.82 13.87 -20.53
C ALA A 150 -5.09 13.44 -19.77
N LEU A 151 -5.60 12.23 -20.04
CA LEU A 151 -6.78 11.69 -19.35
C LEU A 151 -6.52 11.46 -17.85
N ALA A 152 -5.34 10.96 -17.48
CA ALA A 152 -4.95 10.79 -16.09
C ALA A 152 -4.91 12.13 -15.36
N ARG A 153 -4.34 13.16 -15.98
CA ARG A 153 -4.31 14.52 -15.43
C ARG A 153 -5.71 15.13 -15.27
N MET A 154 -6.58 14.98 -16.27
CA MET A 154 -7.99 15.41 -16.16
C MET A 154 -8.71 14.70 -15.01
N ARG A 155 -8.48 13.39 -14.86
CA ARG A 155 -9.04 12.60 -13.74
C ARG A 155 -8.57 13.12 -12.38
N GLN A 156 -7.27 13.37 -12.23
CA GLN A 156 -6.68 13.91 -11.00
C GLN A 156 -7.22 15.30 -10.65
N ALA A 157 -7.53 16.12 -11.66
CA ALA A 157 -8.15 17.43 -11.47
C ALA A 157 -9.64 17.37 -11.09
N GLY A 158 -10.29 16.21 -11.25
CA GLY A 158 -11.69 15.99 -10.86
C GLY A 158 -12.65 15.63 -12.00
N ALA A 159 -12.19 15.61 -13.26
CA ALA A 159 -13.02 15.20 -14.39
C ALA A 159 -13.34 13.70 -14.34
N GLN A 160 -14.56 13.34 -14.75
CA GLN A 160 -14.99 11.96 -14.86
C GLN A 160 -14.63 11.39 -16.23
N ILE A 161 -13.62 10.52 -16.28
CA ILE A 161 -13.26 9.81 -17.51
C ILE A 161 -14.22 8.64 -17.70
N THR A 162 -14.98 8.65 -18.79
CA THR A 162 -16.01 7.64 -19.11
C THR A 162 -15.93 7.25 -20.59
N THR A 163 -16.84 6.40 -21.05
CA THR A 163 -17.03 6.08 -22.48
C THR A 163 -18.32 6.66 -23.01
N SER A 164 -18.39 6.85 -24.31
CA SER A 164 -19.57 7.38 -25.00
C SER A 164 -20.84 6.58 -24.69
N GLU A 165 -20.75 5.24 -24.65
CA GLU A 165 -21.87 4.38 -24.32
C GLU A 165 -22.28 4.50 -22.84
N SER A 166 -21.32 4.52 -21.92
CA SER A 166 -21.61 4.68 -20.48
C SER A 166 -22.26 6.03 -20.18
N ALA A 167 -21.75 7.12 -20.76
CA ALA A 167 -22.34 8.45 -20.64
C ALA A 167 -23.78 8.48 -21.20
N ALA A 168 -24.01 7.84 -22.34
CA ALA A 168 -25.33 7.75 -22.96
C ALA A 168 -26.34 6.98 -22.10
N PHE A 169 -25.95 5.84 -21.51
CA PHE A 169 -26.80 5.09 -20.59
C PHE A 169 -27.07 5.86 -19.28
N GLN A 170 -26.09 6.61 -18.76
CA GLN A 170 -26.30 7.45 -17.58
C GLN A 170 -27.34 8.55 -17.85
N LEU A 171 -27.30 9.19 -19.01
CA LEU A 171 -28.30 10.17 -19.45
C LEU A 171 -29.67 9.52 -19.72
N GLN A 172 -29.70 8.31 -20.29
CA GLN A 172 -30.94 7.58 -20.46
C GLN A 172 -31.58 7.26 -19.10
N GLY A 173 -30.81 6.77 -18.14
CA GLY A 173 -31.17 6.59 -16.73
C GLY A 173 -32.20 5.49 -16.42
N ASP A 174 -33.21 5.30 -17.28
CA ASP A 174 -34.28 4.33 -17.09
C ASP A 174 -34.76 3.77 -18.46
N SER A 175 -35.00 2.46 -18.49
CA SER A 175 -35.55 1.74 -19.66
C SER A 175 -37.05 1.93 -19.85
N THR A 176 -37.75 2.50 -18.86
CA THR A 176 -39.19 2.81 -18.95
C THR A 176 -39.51 4.09 -19.73
N LYS A 177 -38.52 4.94 -20.02
CA LYS A 177 -38.74 6.21 -20.72
C LYS A 177 -39.26 5.99 -22.15
N PRO A 178 -40.14 6.86 -22.68
CA PRO A 178 -40.74 6.70 -24.01
C PRO A 178 -39.73 6.59 -25.16
N ASN A 179 -38.59 7.28 -25.04
CA ASN A 179 -37.52 7.28 -26.04
C ASN A 179 -36.58 6.06 -25.94
N PHE A 180 -36.73 5.17 -24.94
CA PHE A 180 -35.79 4.06 -24.71
C PHE A 180 -35.68 3.10 -25.89
N LYS A 181 -36.78 2.82 -26.60
CA LYS A 181 -36.74 1.94 -27.79
C LYS A 181 -35.86 2.53 -28.89
N GLN A 182 -35.99 3.84 -29.14
CA GLN A 182 -35.18 4.56 -30.12
C GLN A 182 -33.72 4.62 -29.68
N PHE A 183 -33.48 4.91 -28.39
CA PHE A 183 -32.15 4.89 -27.79
C PHE A 183 -31.47 3.52 -27.93
N SER A 184 -32.14 2.44 -27.52
CA SER A 184 -31.62 1.08 -27.59
C SER A 184 -31.34 0.65 -29.04
N ALA A 185 -32.20 1.04 -29.99
CA ALA A 185 -31.96 0.82 -31.42
C ALA A 185 -30.68 1.53 -31.89
N ALA A 186 -30.49 2.79 -31.50
CA ALA A 186 -29.28 3.55 -31.85
C ALA A 186 -28.00 2.93 -31.26
N ILE A 187 -28.01 2.47 -29.99
CA ILE A 187 -26.88 1.75 -29.39
C ILE A 187 -26.57 0.45 -30.15
N LYS A 188 -27.59 -0.31 -30.54
CA LYS A 188 -27.42 -1.56 -31.30
C LYS A 188 -26.84 -1.32 -32.68
N GLU A 189 -27.29 -0.28 -33.38
CA GLU A 189 -26.77 0.11 -34.70
C GLU A 189 -25.30 0.51 -34.63
N GLU A 190 -24.89 1.18 -33.56
CA GLU A 190 -23.51 1.64 -33.36
C GLU A 190 -22.60 0.61 -32.70
N LYS A 191 -23.06 -0.63 -32.48
CA LYS A 191 -22.31 -1.66 -31.75
C LYS A 191 -20.94 -1.94 -32.38
N GLU A 192 -20.91 -2.21 -33.68
CA GLU A 192 -19.65 -2.53 -34.39
C GLU A 192 -18.71 -1.32 -34.47
N ASN A 193 -19.26 -0.12 -34.68
CA ASN A 193 -18.49 1.12 -34.68
C ASN A 193 -17.86 1.35 -33.29
N THR A 194 -18.64 1.15 -32.23
CA THR A 194 -18.16 1.29 -30.85
C THR A 194 -17.04 0.31 -30.56
N GLU A 195 -17.18 -0.95 -30.95
CA GLU A 195 -16.13 -1.96 -30.80
C GLU A 195 -14.85 -1.54 -31.53
N LYS A 196 -14.94 -1.12 -32.81
CA LYS A 196 -13.80 -0.64 -33.60
C LYS A 196 -13.16 0.61 -32.98
N ASN A 197 -13.95 1.56 -32.52
CA ASN A 197 -13.46 2.81 -31.93
C ASN A 197 -12.71 2.53 -30.63
N LEU A 198 -13.24 1.65 -29.76
CA LEU A 198 -12.55 1.20 -28.55
C LEU A 198 -11.25 0.47 -28.91
N GLN A 199 -11.25 -0.38 -29.94
CA GLN A 199 -10.05 -1.09 -30.39
C GLN A 199 -8.97 -0.20 -31.01
N VAL A 200 -9.29 0.99 -31.53
CA VAL A 200 -8.28 1.90 -32.05
C VAL A 200 -7.84 2.88 -30.97
N LEU A 201 -8.81 3.55 -30.33
CA LEU A 201 -8.54 4.64 -29.41
C LEU A 201 -8.12 4.15 -28.02
N LEU A 202 -8.52 2.94 -27.60
CA LEU A 202 -8.22 2.39 -26.26
C LEU A 202 -7.34 1.12 -26.25
N ARG A 203 -7.08 0.44 -27.37
CA ARG A 203 -6.36 -0.86 -27.36
C ARG A 203 -4.88 -0.75 -26.96
N HIS A 204 -4.22 0.36 -27.27
CA HIS A 204 -2.92 0.67 -26.67
C HIS A 204 -3.05 1.13 -25.21
N ARG A 205 -4.24 1.57 -24.78
CA ARG A 205 -4.52 1.95 -23.38
C ARG A 205 -4.80 0.75 -22.47
N SER A 206 -5.18 -0.42 -23.00
CA SER A 206 -5.20 -1.69 -22.26
C SER A 206 -3.81 -2.33 -22.09
N LEU A 207 -2.85 -1.99 -22.95
CA LEU A 207 -1.43 -2.32 -22.76
C LEU A 207 -0.70 -1.27 -21.90
N PHE A 208 -1.07 0.01 -22.00
CA PHE A 208 -0.57 1.06 -21.10
C PHE A 208 -1.17 1.00 -19.69
N LEU A 209 -2.39 0.45 -19.52
CA LEU A 209 -2.86 0.02 -18.21
C LEU A 209 -2.09 -1.20 -17.70
N ARG A 210 -1.43 -1.99 -18.55
CA ARG A 210 -0.46 -3.00 -18.10
C ARG A 210 0.89 -2.37 -17.72
N GLU A 211 1.34 -1.31 -18.40
CA GLU A 211 2.58 -0.60 -18.04
C GLU A 211 2.46 0.28 -16.78
N TYR A 212 1.24 0.63 -16.35
CA TYR A 212 1.00 1.37 -15.09
C TYR A 212 0.30 0.55 -14.01
N THR A 213 0.03 -0.74 -14.23
CA THR A 213 -0.39 -1.61 -13.13
C THR A 213 0.84 -2.32 -12.62
N MET A 214 1.34 -1.86 -11.47
CA MET A 214 2.28 -2.62 -10.66
C MET A 214 1.68 -4.02 -10.50
N ALA A 215 2.28 -5.02 -11.14
CA ALA A 215 1.82 -6.39 -11.16
C ALA A 215 3.01 -7.27 -10.81
N ILE A 216 2.80 -8.25 -9.96
CA ILE A 216 3.83 -9.24 -9.67
C ILE A 216 3.72 -10.38 -10.69
N ASP A 217 4.84 -10.93 -11.14
CA ASP A 217 4.79 -12.00 -12.15
C ASP A 217 4.33 -13.34 -11.55
N GLY A 218 4.53 -13.50 -10.24
CA GLY A 218 4.10 -14.68 -9.50
C GLY A 218 4.66 -14.74 -8.08
N LEU A 219 4.41 -15.88 -7.43
CA LEU A 219 4.87 -16.23 -6.08
C LEU A 219 5.49 -17.62 -6.09
N ILE A 220 6.65 -17.75 -5.46
CA ILE A 220 7.33 -19.01 -5.22
C ILE A 220 7.62 -19.10 -3.73
N ILE A 221 7.31 -20.23 -3.11
CA ILE A 221 7.67 -20.52 -1.72
C ILE A 221 8.70 -21.63 -1.73
N LEU A 222 9.88 -21.36 -1.19
CA LEU A 222 10.98 -22.31 -1.05
C LEU A 222 11.10 -22.81 0.39
N ASP A 223 11.52 -24.06 0.55
CA ASP A 223 11.94 -24.60 1.84
C ASP A 223 13.36 -24.13 2.23
N SER A 224 13.83 -24.56 3.40
CA SER A 224 15.15 -24.25 3.92
C SER A 224 16.31 -24.78 3.07
N ALA A 225 16.05 -25.72 2.14
CA ALA A 225 17.02 -26.25 1.20
C ALA A 225 16.97 -25.53 -0.16
N GLY A 226 16.16 -24.47 -0.29
CA GLY A 226 16.00 -23.70 -1.52
C GLY A 226 15.16 -24.41 -2.57
N GLN A 227 14.37 -25.43 -2.20
CA GLN A 227 13.52 -26.18 -3.13
C GLN A 227 12.08 -25.64 -3.13
N PRO A 228 11.42 -25.56 -4.30
CA PRO A 228 10.05 -25.05 -4.39
C PRO A 228 9.04 -25.99 -3.74
N VAL A 229 8.25 -25.43 -2.82
CA VAL A 229 7.12 -26.06 -2.14
C VAL A 229 5.79 -25.67 -2.79
N VAL A 230 5.64 -24.38 -3.11
CA VAL A 230 4.45 -23.80 -3.77
C VAL A 230 4.91 -22.87 -4.87
N GLN A 231 4.22 -22.89 -6.02
CA GLN A 231 4.49 -21.97 -7.13
C GLN A 231 3.18 -21.50 -7.76
N SER A 232 2.99 -20.20 -7.89
CA SER A 232 1.88 -19.64 -8.65
C SER A 232 2.02 -19.94 -10.14
N GLY A 233 0.93 -19.78 -10.88
CA GLY A 233 0.98 -19.85 -12.34
C GLY A 233 1.64 -18.63 -12.96
N PHE A 234 2.78 -18.82 -13.63
CA PHE A 234 3.44 -17.81 -14.48
C PHE A 234 2.86 -17.83 -15.90
N ARG A 235 1.55 -17.63 -16.07
CA ARG A 235 0.85 -18.01 -17.32
C ARG A 235 1.36 -17.31 -18.59
N SER A 236 1.98 -16.14 -18.46
CA SER A 236 2.59 -15.38 -19.56
C SER A 236 4.09 -15.60 -19.73
N SER A 237 4.75 -16.33 -18.82
CA SER A 237 6.21 -16.49 -18.78
C SER A 237 6.60 -17.97 -18.90
N PRO A 238 7.71 -18.32 -19.58
CA PRO A 238 8.15 -19.71 -19.69
C PRO A 238 8.52 -20.31 -18.34
N GLN A 239 8.40 -21.64 -18.19
CA GLN A 239 8.71 -22.33 -16.93
C GLN A 239 10.15 -22.08 -16.42
N ALA A 240 11.09 -21.86 -17.35
CA ALA A 240 12.46 -21.47 -17.03
C ALA A 240 12.57 -20.14 -16.28
N TYR A 241 11.58 -19.24 -16.42
CA TYR A 241 11.56 -17.95 -15.75
C TYR A 241 11.57 -18.11 -14.23
N ALA A 242 10.69 -18.93 -13.67
CA ALA A 242 10.64 -19.19 -12.24
C ALA A 242 11.97 -19.75 -11.71
N LEU A 243 12.61 -20.64 -12.47
CA LEU A 243 13.90 -21.25 -12.10
C LEU A 243 15.02 -20.22 -11.99
N LEU A 244 15.08 -19.23 -12.89
CA LEU A 244 16.10 -18.18 -12.82
C LEU A 244 16.04 -17.37 -11.53
N HIS A 245 14.82 -17.08 -11.04
CA HIS A 245 14.64 -16.36 -9.78
C HIS A 245 15.02 -17.21 -8.56
N ILE A 246 14.76 -18.52 -8.62
CA ILE A 246 15.19 -19.49 -7.60
C ILE A 246 16.72 -19.58 -7.57
N ASP A 247 17.36 -19.73 -8.73
CA ASP A 247 18.81 -19.84 -8.86
C ASP A 247 19.52 -18.57 -8.41
N ALA A 248 18.97 -17.39 -8.73
CA ALA A 248 19.51 -16.10 -8.29
C ALA A 248 19.54 -15.99 -6.76
N LEU A 249 18.43 -16.35 -6.08
CA LEU A 249 18.37 -16.33 -4.63
C LEU A 249 19.29 -17.38 -4.00
N ASN A 250 19.24 -18.62 -4.47
CA ASN A 250 20.06 -19.71 -3.94
C ASN A 250 21.57 -19.41 -4.10
N SER A 251 21.97 -18.83 -5.23
CA SER A 251 23.36 -18.42 -5.46
C SER A 251 23.79 -17.28 -4.53
N ALA A 252 22.92 -16.29 -4.31
CA ALA A 252 23.19 -15.18 -3.39
C ALA A 252 23.31 -15.67 -1.93
N LEU A 253 22.41 -16.56 -1.50
CA LEU A 253 22.47 -17.18 -0.18
C LEU A 253 23.73 -18.03 0.03
N ALA A 254 24.17 -18.76 -1.00
CA ALA A 254 25.39 -19.56 -0.93
C ALA A 254 26.67 -18.71 -0.86
N ALA A 255 26.65 -17.50 -1.44
CA ALA A 255 27.78 -16.58 -1.43
C ALA A 255 27.89 -15.75 -0.14
N ALA A 256 26.79 -15.56 0.59
CA ALA A 256 26.73 -14.71 1.77
C ALA A 256 27.27 -15.42 3.03
N ALA A 257 27.98 -14.66 3.89
CA ALA A 257 28.45 -15.16 5.18
C ALA A 257 27.27 -15.40 6.16
N ARG A 258 26.24 -14.57 6.08
CA ARG A 258 24.97 -14.74 6.78
C ARG A 258 23.80 -14.56 5.82
N PRO A 259 22.69 -15.29 6.00
CA PRO A 259 21.49 -15.10 5.17
C PRO A 259 20.94 -13.67 5.18
N ASP A 260 21.09 -12.95 6.30
CA ASP A 260 20.63 -11.56 6.46
C ASP A 260 21.46 -10.56 5.63
N ASP A 261 22.61 -10.97 5.09
CA ASP A 261 23.48 -10.11 4.30
C ASP A 261 23.07 -10.07 2.81
N VAL A 262 22.12 -10.92 2.40
CA VAL A 262 21.61 -10.96 1.02
C VAL A 262 20.62 -9.82 0.80
N ASP A 263 20.82 -9.03 -0.27
CA ASP A 263 19.91 -7.96 -0.64
C ASP A 263 18.48 -8.50 -0.87
N PRO A 264 17.44 -7.83 -0.36
CA PRO A 264 16.05 -8.30 -0.47
C PRO A 264 15.51 -8.21 -1.90
N VAL A 265 16.17 -7.46 -2.78
CA VAL A 265 15.86 -7.33 -4.21
C VAL A 265 17.10 -7.73 -5.01
N LEU A 266 17.02 -8.84 -5.72
CA LEU A 266 18.12 -9.35 -6.55
C LEU A 266 17.81 -9.10 -8.02
N ALA A 267 18.75 -8.52 -8.77
CA ALA A 267 18.61 -8.39 -10.21
C ALA A 267 18.68 -9.78 -10.87
N VAL A 268 17.69 -10.10 -11.70
CA VAL A 268 17.64 -11.36 -12.45
C VAL A 268 17.72 -11.04 -13.94
N PRO A 269 18.75 -11.53 -14.66
CA PRO A 269 18.92 -11.25 -16.07
C PRO A 269 17.67 -11.64 -16.87
N GLY A 270 17.15 -10.71 -17.68
CA GLY A 270 15.95 -10.91 -18.48
C GLY A 270 16.16 -11.95 -19.57
N ALA A 271 15.79 -13.19 -19.30
CA ALA A 271 15.52 -14.20 -20.31
C ALA A 271 14.36 -15.06 -19.79
N PRO A 272 13.21 -15.23 -20.49
CA PRO A 272 12.94 -14.96 -21.91
C PRO A 272 12.02 -13.74 -22.17
N LEU A 273 11.73 -12.93 -21.15
CA LEU A 273 10.91 -11.71 -21.30
C LEU A 273 11.78 -10.58 -21.85
N SER A 274 11.27 -9.74 -22.76
CA SER A 274 12.04 -8.63 -23.36
C SER A 274 12.32 -7.47 -22.38
N ALA A 275 12.11 -7.67 -21.08
CA ALA A 275 12.22 -6.68 -20.03
C ALA A 275 13.15 -7.19 -18.91
N PRO A 276 13.90 -6.28 -18.24
CA PRO A 276 14.65 -6.64 -17.04
C PRO A 276 13.72 -7.15 -15.94
N SER A 277 14.23 -8.06 -15.11
CA SER A 277 13.48 -8.62 -13.98
C SER A 277 14.26 -8.54 -12.68
N ALA A 278 13.53 -8.58 -11.56
CA ALA A 278 14.10 -8.65 -10.23
C ALA A 278 13.36 -9.69 -9.38
N CYS A 279 14.07 -10.27 -8.43
CA CYS A 279 13.57 -11.20 -7.44
C CYS A 279 13.42 -10.45 -6.11
N CYS A 280 12.18 -10.15 -5.71
CA CYS A 280 11.90 -9.64 -4.38
C CYS A 280 11.70 -10.82 -3.44
N HIS A 281 12.46 -10.92 -2.35
CA HIS A 281 12.35 -12.06 -1.43
C HIS A 281 12.30 -11.68 0.04
N LEU A 282 11.60 -12.51 0.81
CA LEU A 282 11.51 -12.39 2.26
C LEU A 282 11.60 -13.77 2.90
N ARG A 283 12.41 -13.88 3.95
CA ARG A 283 12.45 -15.07 4.80
C ARG A 283 11.46 -14.94 5.95
N ARG A 284 10.64 -15.96 6.17
CA ARG A 284 9.77 -16.07 7.35
C ARG A 284 9.82 -17.51 7.86
N ASP A 285 10.07 -17.68 9.15
CA ASP A 285 10.33 -18.98 9.76
C ASP A 285 11.45 -19.72 8.98
N ASP A 286 11.19 -20.94 8.55
CA ASP A 286 12.11 -21.77 7.75
C ASP A 286 11.79 -21.75 6.25
N LEU A 287 10.99 -20.78 5.80
CA LEU A 287 10.57 -20.62 4.40
C LEU A 287 11.13 -19.34 3.78
N HIS A 288 11.41 -19.40 2.48
CA HIS A 288 11.73 -18.24 1.66
C HIS A 288 10.59 -17.96 0.68
N PHE A 289 10.02 -16.76 0.77
CA PHE A 289 9.00 -16.28 -0.15
C PHE A 289 9.66 -15.43 -1.22
N VAL A 290 9.44 -15.79 -2.47
CA VAL A 290 10.07 -15.20 -3.65
C VAL A 290 8.99 -14.68 -4.57
N CYS A 291 9.07 -13.41 -4.91
CA CYS A 291 8.13 -12.70 -5.76
C CYS A 291 8.89 -12.08 -6.95
N PRO A 292 8.91 -12.79 -8.10
CA PRO A 292 9.43 -12.25 -9.34
C PRO A 292 8.64 -11.02 -9.81
N VAL A 293 9.35 -9.99 -10.23
CA VAL A 293 8.79 -8.79 -10.86
C VAL A 293 9.56 -8.45 -12.13
N SER A 294 8.85 -7.97 -13.16
CA SER A 294 9.43 -7.58 -14.44
C SER A 294 8.96 -6.20 -14.88
N GLY A 295 9.80 -5.47 -15.63
CA GLY A 295 9.48 -4.11 -16.06
C GLY A 295 9.61 -3.07 -14.94
N ASP A 296 8.77 -2.03 -14.98
CA ASP A 296 8.81 -0.87 -14.07
C ASP A 296 7.85 -1.04 -12.89
N VAL A 297 8.10 -2.08 -12.07
CA VAL A 297 7.30 -2.38 -10.87
C VAL A 297 8.03 -1.90 -9.62
N ASP A 298 7.38 -1.11 -8.78
CA ASP A 298 7.89 -0.75 -7.46
C ASP A 298 8.04 -2.02 -6.60
N PRO A 299 9.26 -2.41 -6.16
CA PRO A 299 9.46 -3.57 -5.31
C PRO A 299 8.63 -3.55 -4.02
N LEU A 300 8.27 -2.36 -3.51
CA LEU A 300 7.42 -2.23 -2.33
C LEU A 300 6.03 -2.84 -2.54
N TYR A 301 5.52 -2.86 -3.79
CA TYR A 301 4.28 -3.53 -4.12
C TYR A 301 4.37 -5.05 -3.87
N ALA A 302 5.47 -5.67 -4.33
CA ALA A 302 5.74 -7.08 -4.10
C ALA A 302 5.90 -7.40 -2.60
N PHE A 303 6.66 -6.58 -1.86
CA PHE A 303 6.82 -6.78 -0.41
C PHE A 303 5.52 -6.61 0.37
N ALA A 304 4.67 -5.65 0.00
CA ALA A 304 3.37 -5.46 0.62
C ALA A 304 2.46 -6.68 0.41
N PHE A 305 2.46 -7.25 -0.81
CA PHE A 305 1.73 -8.49 -1.09
C PHE A 305 2.30 -9.68 -0.31
N LEU A 306 3.63 -9.89 -0.35
CA LEU A 306 4.31 -10.98 0.36
C LEU A 306 3.96 -10.99 1.84
N GLN A 307 4.07 -9.83 2.51
CA GLN A 307 3.76 -9.72 3.93
C GLN A 307 2.28 -10.04 4.20
N THR A 308 1.38 -9.52 3.38
CA THR A 308 -0.06 -9.75 3.51
C THR A 308 -0.42 -11.23 3.32
N PHE A 309 0.16 -11.89 2.32
CA PHE A 309 -0.08 -13.30 2.05
C PHE A 309 0.47 -14.21 3.16
N ILE A 310 1.66 -13.90 3.69
CA ILE A 310 2.24 -14.59 4.84
C ILE A 310 1.33 -14.46 6.08
N ASP A 311 0.80 -13.27 6.33
CA ASP A 311 -0.11 -13.03 7.46
C ASP A 311 -1.41 -13.85 7.29
N ILE A 312 -1.94 -13.96 6.07
CA ILE A 312 -3.09 -14.83 5.74
C ILE A 312 -2.76 -16.31 6.02
N LEU A 313 -1.58 -16.80 5.60
CA LEU A 313 -1.17 -18.17 5.86
C LEU A 313 -1.08 -18.45 7.38
N HIS A 314 -0.49 -17.55 8.15
CA HIS A 314 -0.45 -17.67 9.61
C HIS A 314 -1.86 -17.65 10.24
N GLU A 315 -2.79 -16.86 9.70
CA GLU A 315 -4.18 -16.84 10.17
C GLU A 315 -4.97 -18.13 9.86
N TYR A 316 -4.58 -18.87 8.81
CA TYR A 316 -5.21 -20.13 8.43
C TYR A 316 -4.58 -21.34 9.13
N PHE A 317 -3.26 -21.36 9.24
CA PHE A 317 -2.48 -22.53 9.65
C PHE A 317 -1.76 -22.37 11.00
N GLY A 318 -1.67 -21.15 11.53
CA GLY A 318 -0.88 -20.87 12.73
C GLY A 318 0.61 -20.80 12.39
N GLN A 319 1.41 -21.71 12.93
CA GLN A 319 2.83 -21.80 12.57
C GLN A 319 2.96 -22.42 11.17
N ILE A 320 3.71 -21.78 10.28
CA ILE A 320 3.88 -22.25 8.90
C ILE A 320 5.22 -22.97 8.74
N SER A 321 5.23 -24.07 8.01
CA SER A 321 6.40 -24.85 7.65
C SER A 321 6.21 -25.49 6.28
N ALA A 322 7.27 -26.00 5.67
CA ALA A 322 7.17 -26.70 4.38
C ALA A 322 6.24 -27.92 4.46
N GLU A 323 6.20 -28.62 5.59
CA GLU A 323 5.30 -29.75 5.84
C GLU A 323 3.85 -29.27 5.91
N THR A 324 3.58 -28.23 6.71
CA THR A 324 2.24 -27.66 6.86
C THR A 324 1.65 -27.17 5.53
N LEU A 325 2.46 -26.53 4.67
CA LEU A 325 2.01 -26.10 3.35
C LEU A 325 1.75 -27.28 2.40
N LYS A 326 2.55 -28.34 2.46
CA LYS A 326 2.36 -29.56 1.64
C LYS A 326 1.11 -30.34 2.05
N GLU A 327 0.85 -30.43 3.36
CA GLU A 327 -0.34 -31.12 3.89
C GLU A 327 -1.64 -30.40 3.54
N ASN A 328 -1.61 -29.08 3.35
CA ASN A 328 -2.78 -28.23 3.08
C ASN A 328 -2.68 -27.56 1.69
N PHE A 329 -2.05 -28.22 0.72
CA PHE A 329 -1.71 -27.60 -0.57
C PHE A 329 -2.94 -27.08 -1.33
N ASP A 330 -4.07 -27.79 -1.23
CA ASP A 330 -5.36 -27.42 -1.82
C ASP A 330 -5.86 -26.07 -1.32
N ILE A 331 -5.82 -25.85 -0.01
CA ILE A 331 -6.22 -24.58 0.61
C ILE A 331 -5.21 -23.48 0.27
N VAL A 332 -3.91 -23.79 0.24
CA VAL A 332 -2.88 -22.80 -0.12
C VAL A 332 -3.06 -22.31 -1.55
N TYR A 333 -3.33 -23.19 -2.52
CA TYR A 333 -3.60 -22.80 -3.90
C TYR A 333 -4.90 -22.02 -4.06
N GLN A 334 -5.97 -22.40 -3.34
CA GLN A 334 -7.22 -21.62 -3.32
C GLN A 334 -7.00 -20.21 -2.76
N LEU A 335 -6.24 -20.09 -1.66
CA LEU A 335 -5.87 -18.78 -1.11
C LEU A 335 -5.06 -17.96 -2.12
N LEU A 336 -4.14 -18.59 -2.83
CA LEU A 336 -3.33 -17.92 -3.85
C LEU A 336 -4.19 -17.40 -5.01
N GLU A 337 -5.13 -18.19 -5.51
CA GLU A 337 -6.06 -17.79 -6.59
C GLU A 337 -7.03 -16.68 -6.17
N GLU A 338 -7.46 -16.65 -4.92
CA GLU A 338 -8.37 -15.61 -4.40
C GLU A 338 -7.65 -14.32 -3.96
N THR A 339 -6.36 -14.42 -3.63
CA THR A 339 -5.54 -13.27 -3.21
C THR A 339 -4.79 -12.62 -4.36
N LEU A 340 -4.55 -13.34 -5.46
CA LEU A 340 -3.78 -12.87 -6.61
C LEU A 340 -4.45 -13.31 -7.92
N ASP A 341 -4.77 -12.35 -8.79
CA ASP A 341 -5.36 -12.68 -10.08
C ASP A 341 -4.33 -13.21 -11.10
N SER A 342 -4.85 -13.71 -12.23
CA SER A 342 -4.02 -14.18 -13.35
C SER A 342 -3.16 -13.09 -14.03
N GLY A 343 -3.40 -11.81 -13.73
CA GLY A 343 -2.67 -10.67 -14.24
C GLY A 343 -1.55 -10.19 -13.31
N GLY A 344 -1.41 -10.79 -12.11
CA GLY A 344 -0.41 -10.39 -11.13
C GLY A 344 -0.89 -9.31 -10.15
N HIS A 345 -2.19 -9.08 -10.04
CA HIS A 345 -2.79 -8.05 -9.19
C HIS A 345 -3.41 -8.66 -7.93
N PRO A 346 -2.99 -8.23 -6.73
CA PRO A 346 -3.69 -8.56 -5.50
C PRO A 346 -5.19 -8.28 -5.55
N LEU A 347 -6.00 -9.29 -5.21
CA LEU A 347 -7.47 -9.26 -5.16
C LEU A 347 -7.97 -9.19 -3.71
N THR A 348 -8.56 -10.28 -3.22
CA THR A 348 -9.20 -10.35 -1.91
C THR A 348 -8.14 -10.68 -0.87
N THR A 349 -7.57 -9.66 -0.25
CA THR A 349 -6.55 -9.82 0.81
C THR A 349 -7.12 -9.73 2.23
N SER A 350 -8.43 -9.61 2.36
CA SER A 350 -9.12 -9.55 3.64
C SER A 350 -9.45 -10.95 4.16
N THR A 351 -8.84 -11.35 5.27
CA THR A 351 -9.01 -12.71 5.82
C THR A 351 -10.47 -13.07 6.15
N ASN A 352 -11.32 -12.11 6.53
CA ASN A 352 -12.73 -12.42 6.79
C ASN A 352 -13.50 -12.76 5.52
N THR A 353 -13.25 -12.00 4.45
CA THR A 353 -13.87 -12.25 3.14
C THR A 353 -13.32 -13.54 2.54
N LEU A 354 -12.01 -13.80 2.70
CA LEU A 354 -11.39 -15.04 2.29
C LEU A 354 -11.97 -16.26 3.02
N ARG A 355 -12.25 -16.17 4.32
CA ARG A 355 -12.85 -17.29 5.08
C ARG A 355 -14.26 -17.68 4.63
N ASP A 356 -14.96 -16.78 3.94
CA ASP A 356 -16.27 -17.06 3.35
C ASP A 356 -16.15 -17.78 1.98
N ILE A 357 -14.99 -17.66 1.33
CA ILE A 357 -14.70 -18.24 0.01
C ILE A 357 -13.88 -19.54 0.15
N VAL A 358 -12.81 -19.48 0.94
CA VAL A 358 -11.85 -20.55 1.22
C VAL A 358 -11.94 -20.92 2.70
N LEU A 359 -12.52 -22.09 2.98
CA LEU A 359 -12.76 -22.55 4.35
C LEU A 359 -11.44 -23.01 5.02
N PRO A 360 -11.10 -22.51 6.22
CA PRO A 360 -9.91 -22.98 6.93
C PRO A 360 -10.04 -24.44 7.41
N PRO A 361 -8.92 -25.17 7.58
CA PRO A 361 -8.94 -26.58 8.00
C PRO A 361 -9.72 -26.84 9.30
N SER A 362 -9.57 -25.93 10.26
CA SER A 362 -10.24 -25.99 11.57
C SER A 362 -11.77 -25.91 11.49
N PHE A 363 -12.32 -25.39 10.40
CA PHE A 363 -13.77 -25.35 10.14
C PHE A 363 -14.28 -26.59 9.42
N LEU A 364 -13.49 -27.20 8.53
CA LEU A 364 -13.85 -28.43 7.83
C LEU A 364 -14.17 -29.57 8.82
N HIS A 365 -13.36 -29.71 9.88
CA HIS A 365 -13.63 -30.70 10.93
C HIS A 365 -14.95 -30.45 11.68
N LYS A 366 -15.35 -29.18 11.88
CA LYS A 366 -16.62 -28.82 12.51
C LYS A 366 -17.81 -29.10 11.60
N VAL A 367 -17.71 -28.74 10.32
CA VAL A 367 -18.76 -28.97 9.32
C VAL A 367 -18.97 -30.48 9.11
N LEU A 368 -17.89 -31.26 9.02
CA LEU A 368 -17.96 -32.72 8.90
C LEU A 368 -18.52 -33.39 10.17
N SER A 369 -18.23 -32.84 11.36
CA SER A 369 -18.80 -33.35 12.62
C SER A 369 -20.31 -33.10 12.75
N VAL A 370 -20.84 -32.05 12.09
CA VAL A 370 -22.27 -31.72 12.07
C VAL A 370 -22.99 -32.44 10.92
N ALA A 371 -22.29 -32.73 9.81
CA ALA A 371 -22.84 -33.44 8.65
C ALA A 371 -23.08 -34.95 8.88
N GLY A 372 -22.81 -35.47 10.08
CA GLY A 372 -23.16 -36.85 10.49
C GLY A 372 -24.65 -37.08 10.78
N VAL A 373 -25.49 -36.05 10.69
CA VAL A 373 -26.95 -36.18 10.74
C VAL A 373 -27.54 -35.87 9.36
N SER A 374 -27.90 -36.93 8.64
CA SER A 374 -28.74 -36.84 7.43
C SER A 374 -30.02 -36.07 7.73
N GLY A 375 -30.08 -34.83 7.24
CA GLY A 375 -31.30 -34.03 7.26
C GLY A 375 -31.03 -32.55 7.00
N LEU A 376 -31.69 -32.00 5.96
CA LEU A 376 -31.83 -30.58 5.62
C LEU A 376 -30.82 -29.99 4.61
N ALA A 377 -30.79 -30.58 3.40
CA ALA A 377 -30.66 -29.77 2.18
C ALA A 377 -32.01 -29.06 1.91
N SER A 378 -32.36 -28.09 2.76
CA SER A 378 -33.43 -27.11 2.53
C SER A 378 -33.49 -26.11 3.69
N SER A 379 -32.53 -25.19 3.72
CA SER A 379 -32.77 -23.87 4.32
C SER A 379 -31.90 -22.81 3.64
N SER A 380 -32.61 -21.90 2.95
CA SER A 380 -32.22 -20.52 2.62
C SER A 380 -30.90 -20.28 1.85
N ALA A 381 -31.00 -20.33 0.53
CA ALA A 381 -30.07 -19.68 -0.40
C ALA A 381 -30.17 -18.13 -0.40
N ASN A 382 -30.45 -17.47 0.74
CA ASN A 382 -30.59 -16.01 0.80
C ASN A 382 -30.27 -15.37 2.17
N SER A 383 -29.40 -15.98 2.98
CA SER A 383 -28.82 -15.31 4.15
C SER A 383 -27.31 -15.47 4.12
N HIS A 384 -26.58 -14.48 3.60
CA HIS A 384 -25.14 -14.37 3.81
C HIS A 384 -24.91 -14.12 5.31
N PRO A 385 -24.44 -15.09 6.11
CA PRO A 385 -24.39 -14.92 7.57
C PRO A 385 -23.23 -14.01 8.01
N PHE A 386 -22.37 -13.58 7.08
CA PHE A 386 -21.08 -12.98 7.37
C PHE A 386 -20.73 -11.72 6.57
N ALA A 387 -21.65 -11.18 5.75
CA ALA A 387 -21.41 -9.99 4.94
C ALA A 387 -21.31 -8.70 5.79
N SER A 388 -20.19 -8.54 6.49
CA SER A 388 -19.83 -7.28 7.09
C SER A 388 -19.45 -6.28 5.99
N PRO A 389 -19.96 -5.04 6.00
CA PRO A 389 -19.47 -4.00 5.11
C PRO A 389 -18.04 -3.55 5.46
N ILE A 390 -17.44 -4.12 6.52
CA ILE A 390 -16.12 -3.80 7.03
C ILE A 390 -15.21 -5.03 6.85
N PRO A 391 -14.20 -4.97 5.96
CA PRO A 391 -13.38 -6.13 5.59
C PRO A 391 -12.72 -6.83 6.80
N TRP A 392 -12.20 -6.06 7.76
CA TRP A 392 -11.42 -6.58 8.88
C TRP A 392 -12.24 -6.95 10.13
N ARG A 393 -13.58 -6.84 10.12
CA ARG A 393 -14.41 -7.18 11.30
C ARG A 393 -15.70 -7.90 10.91
N LYS A 394 -15.96 -9.06 11.50
CA LYS A 394 -17.22 -9.81 11.34
C LYS A 394 -18.41 -9.06 11.96
N ALA A 395 -19.58 -9.20 11.35
CA ALA A 395 -20.82 -8.67 11.90
C ALA A 395 -21.31 -9.56 13.07
N GLY A 396 -21.88 -8.94 14.10
CA GLY A 396 -22.59 -9.68 15.17
C GLY A 396 -21.72 -10.45 16.18
N VAL A 397 -20.41 -10.18 16.26
CA VAL A 397 -19.51 -10.80 17.27
C VAL A 397 -20.00 -10.49 18.69
N ARG A 398 -20.11 -11.52 19.54
CA ARG A 398 -20.54 -11.40 20.94
C ARG A 398 -19.57 -12.11 21.87
N TYR A 399 -19.33 -11.49 23.01
CA TYR A 399 -18.49 -12.02 24.08
C TYR A 399 -19.23 -12.05 25.42
N ASN A 400 -18.89 -13.03 26.25
CA ASN A 400 -19.39 -13.12 27.63
C ASN A 400 -18.81 -12.00 28.52
N SER A 401 -17.55 -11.60 28.27
CA SER A 401 -16.89 -10.43 28.87
C SER A 401 -16.35 -9.54 27.77
N ASN A 402 -16.62 -8.24 27.84
CA ASN A 402 -16.13 -7.27 26.86
C ASN A 402 -14.97 -6.49 27.47
N GLU A 403 -13.77 -6.71 26.96
CA GLU A 403 -12.53 -6.13 27.50
C GLU A 403 -11.70 -5.52 26.36
N ILE A 404 -11.06 -4.38 26.64
CA ILE A 404 -10.20 -3.66 25.70
C ILE A 404 -8.86 -3.42 26.39
N TYR A 405 -7.78 -3.96 25.84
CA TYR A 405 -6.43 -3.75 26.34
C TYR A 405 -5.60 -2.99 25.31
N PHE A 406 -4.86 -1.97 25.77
CA PHE A 406 -3.89 -1.25 25.00
C PHE A 406 -2.48 -1.58 25.48
N ASP A 407 -1.68 -2.20 24.62
CA ASP A 407 -0.27 -2.45 24.87
C ASP A 407 0.56 -1.34 24.21
N VAL A 408 1.28 -0.56 25.03
CA VAL A 408 2.22 0.48 24.62
C VAL A 408 3.64 -0.05 24.68
N VAL A 409 4.15 -0.46 23.52
CA VAL A 409 5.49 -1.05 23.40
C VAL A 409 6.43 -0.09 22.68
N GLU A 410 7.40 0.47 23.42
CA GLU A 410 8.38 1.43 22.89
C GLU A 410 9.79 0.84 22.87
N THR A 411 10.48 0.92 21.74
CA THR A 411 11.86 0.48 21.54
C THR A 411 12.77 1.70 21.36
N LEU A 412 13.74 1.88 22.25
CA LEU A 412 14.81 2.88 22.09
C LEU A 412 15.94 2.30 21.25
N GLU A 413 16.17 2.87 20.07
CA GLU A 413 17.37 2.63 19.28
C GLU A 413 18.31 3.83 19.37
N ALA A 414 19.55 3.61 19.79
CA ALA A 414 20.50 4.72 19.90
C ALA A 414 21.93 4.29 19.59
N ILE A 415 22.69 5.22 19.01
CA ILE A 415 24.14 5.15 18.88
C ILE A 415 24.71 6.16 19.85
N VAL A 416 25.51 5.70 20.80
CA VAL A 416 26.08 6.49 21.89
C VAL A 416 27.59 6.51 21.76
N ASN A 417 28.20 7.68 21.94
CA ASN A 417 29.66 7.79 21.96
C ASN A 417 30.24 7.36 23.31
N LYS A 418 31.58 7.30 23.40
CA LYS A 418 32.30 6.86 24.61
C LYS A 418 32.01 7.68 25.87
N ASN A 419 31.55 8.92 25.71
CA ASN A 419 31.21 9.81 26.82
C ASN A 419 29.74 9.65 27.28
N GLY A 420 28.99 8.74 26.68
CA GLY A 420 27.56 8.56 26.98
C GLY A 420 26.66 9.62 26.35
N THR A 421 27.14 10.34 25.33
CA THR A 421 26.32 11.30 24.57
C THR A 421 25.71 10.58 23.36
N PRO A 422 24.38 10.63 23.17
CA PRO A 422 23.74 10.09 21.98
C PRO A 422 24.20 10.84 20.73
N VAL A 423 24.77 10.12 19.77
CA VAL A 423 25.12 10.62 18.42
C VAL A 423 23.89 10.57 17.52
N ALA A 424 23.10 9.51 17.66
CA ALA A 424 21.78 9.36 17.07
C ALA A 424 20.89 8.61 18.06
N SER A 425 19.63 9.03 18.21
CA SER A 425 18.65 8.31 19.02
C SER A 425 17.28 8.41 18.33
N THR A 426 16.65 7.27 18.11
CA THR A 426 15.29 7.16 17.60
C THR A 426 14.52 6.25 18.53
N VAL A 427 13.30 6.64 18.91
CA VAL A 427 12.35 5.70 19.52
C VAL A 427 11.42 5.19 18.44
N TRP A 428 11.44 3.89 18.24
CA TRP A 428 10.51 3.15 17.40
C TRP A 428 9.45 2.54 18.29
N VAL A 429 8.19 2.67 17.91
CA VAL A 429 7.11 1.98 18.62
C VAL A 429 6.59 0.87 17.75
N GLY A 430 7.01 -0.34 18.08
CA GLY A 430 6.48 -1.57 17.52
C GLY A 430 5.18 -1.94 18.23
N SER A 431 4.06 -1.61 17.60
CA SER A 431 2.69 -1.91 18.01
C SER A 431 2.12 -1.13 19.20
N THR A 432 1.12 -0.31 18.87
CA THR A 432 0.09 0.11 19.83
C THR A 432 -1.28 0.14 19.18
N GLN A 433 -2.27 -0.34 19.93
CA GLN A 433 -3.65 0.08 19.84
C GLN A 433 -3.77 1.44 20.58
N ILE A 434 -4.20 2.54 19.93
CA ILE A 434 -4.41 3.87 20.55
C ILE A 434 -5.67 4.54 19.98
N ALA A 435 -6.36 5.33 20.80
CA ALA A 435 -7.08 6.53 20.38
C ALA A 435 -6.66 7.69 21.28
N SER A 436 -6.31 8.86 20.73
CA SER A 436 -6.27 10.10 21.54
C SER A 436 -6.28 11.35 20.66
N SER A 437 -6.91 12.40 21.18
CA SER A 437 -6.97 13.77 20.68
C SER A 437 -6.50 14.71 21.79
N GLN A 438 -5.24 15.16 21.73
CA GLN A 438 -4.75 16.50 22.05
C GLN A 438 -3.23 16.48 21.84
N VAL A 439 -2.77 17.26 20.85
CA VAL A 439 -1.44 17.18 20.25
C VAL A 439 -0.82 18.57 20.28
N GLY A 440 0.01 18.83 21.30
CA GLY A 440 1.02 19.90 21.21
C GLY A 440 2.25 19.41 20.44
N ASP A 441 2.73 18.19 20.74
CA ASP A 441 4.05 17.72 20.26
C ASP A 441 4.01 16.53 19.28
N LEU A 442 2.87 15.86 19.12
CA LEU A 442 2.64 14.84 18.08
C LEU A 442 2.63 15.40 16.63
N ILE A 443 2.83 16.72 16.46
CA ILE A 443 2.93 17.40 15.16
C ILE A 443 4.18 16.96 14.37
N ARG A 444 5.18 16.35 15.03
CA ARG A 444 6.45 15.90 14.41
C ARG A 444 6.62 14.37 14.31
N CYS A 445 5.61 13.59 14.65
CA CYS A 445 5.70 12.12 14.66
C CYS A 445 5.30 11.53 13.30
N HIS A 446 6.18 10.73 12.70
CA HIS A 446 5.78 9.88 11.57
C HIS A 446 4.94 8.72 12.10
N CYS A 447 3.64 8.74 11.83
CA CYS A 447 2.70 7.72 12.26
C CYS A 447 2.25 6.86 11.08
N SER A 448 2.22 5.54 11.26
CA SER A 448 1.55 4.58 10.38
C SER A 448 0.33 4.01 11.10
N PHE A 449 -0.74 3.72 10.37
CA PHE A 449 -2.00 3.27 10.93
C PHE A 449 -2.49 2.00 10.26
N HIS A 450 -3.18 1.16 11.03
CA HIS A 450 -3.96 0.05 10.52
C HIS A 450 -5.09 0.58 9.60
N PRO A 451 -5.46 -0.16 8.53
CA PRO A 451 -6.55 0.22 7.62
C PRO A 451 -7.89 0.53 8.29
N CYS A 452 -8.09 0.04 9.52
CA CYS A 452 -9.31 0.34 10.28
C CYS A 452 -9.43 1.80 10.71
N VAL A 453 -8.35 2.57 10.65
CA VAL A 453 -8.31 3.99 11.01
C VAL A 453 -8.83 4.86 9.88
N ARG A 454 -9.74 5.77 10.22
CA ARG A 454 -10.25 6.79 9.30
C ARG A 454 -9.22 7.90 9.10
N LEU A 455 -8.27 7.67 8.18
CA LEU A 455 -7.14 8.58 7.91
C LEU A 455 -7.55 10.03 7.64
N GLN A 456 -8.65 10.25 6.90
CA GLN A 456 -9.16 11.60 6.62
C GLN A 456 -9.55 12.36 7.89
N ARG A 457 -10.07 11.67 8.91
CA ARG A 457 -10.43 12.27 10.20
C ARG A 457 -9.17 12.61 11.00
N TRP A 458 -8.23 11.66 11.08
CA TRP A 458 -6.92 11.90 11.68
C TRP A 458 -6.21 13.10 11.04
N ALA A 459 -6.19 13.19 9.71
CA ALA A 459 -5.54 14.29 9.00
C ALA A 459 -6.15 15.66 9.34
N ARG A 460 -7.48 15.73 9.50
CA ARG A 460 -8.22 16.97 9.76
C ARG A 460 -8.11 17.46 11.20
N ASP A 461 -8.35 16.59 12.17
CA ASP A 461 -8.55 17.00 13.58
C ASP A 461 -7.70 16.19 14.57
N LYS A 462 -6.79 15.34 14.08
CA LYS A 462 -5.96 14.43 14.89
C LYS A 462 -6.80 13.52 15.81
N THR A 463 -8.04 13.23 15.43
CA THR A 463 -8.88 12.25 16.15
C THR A 463 -8.70 10.86 15.55
N LEU A 464 -8.16 9.94 16.35
CA LEU A 464 -7.99 8.55 15.97
C LEU A 464 -9.31 7.78 16.12
N SER A 465 -9.99 7.54 14.99
CA SER A 465 -11.31 6.92 14.89
C SER A 465 -11.26 5.68 14.01
N PHE A 466 -11.74 4.55 14.53
CA PHE A 466 -11.65 3.26 13.85
C PHE A 466 -12.76 2.30 14.28
N VAL A 467 -12.96 1.24 13.50
CA VAL A 467 -13.73 0.05 13.89
C VAL A 467 -12.72 -1.10 14.02
N PRO A 468 -12.37 -1.57 15.23
CA PRO A 468 -11.24 -2.48 15.39
C PRO A 468 -11.53 -3.86 14.79
N PRO A 469 -10.53 -4.54 14.21
CA PRO A 469 -10.55 -5.99 14.06
C PRO A 469 -10.81 -6.68 15.40
N ASP A 470 -11.22 -7.94 15.31
CA ASP A 470 -11.45 -8.76 16.48
C ASP A 470 -10.14 -9.37 16.99
N GLY A 471 -9.97 -9.44 18.31
CA GLY A 471 -8.74 -9.96 18.93
C GLY A 471 -7.54 -9.00 18.91
N ARG A 472 -6.33 -9.58 18.88
CA ARG A 472 -5.06 -8.83 18.98
C ARG A 472 -4.61 -8.36 17.59
N PHE A 473 -4.49 -7.05 17.41
CA PHE A 473 -3.98 -6.45 16.18
C PHE A 473 -3.14 -5.20 16.48
N LYS A 474 -2.31 -4.77 15.52
CA LYS A 474 -1.52 -3.54 15.59
C LYS A 474 -2.35 -2.38 15.00
N LEU A 475 -2.69 -1.34 15.78
CA LEU A 475 -3.52 -0.22 15.28
C LEU A 475 -2.68 0.93 14.72
N MET A 476 -1.54 1.22 15.33
CA MET A 476 -0.62 2.25 14.88
C MET A 476 0.82 1.94 15.27
N GLU A 477 1.72 2.53 14.50
CA GLU A 477 3.13 2.65 14.79
C GLU A 477 3.50 4.12 14.71
N TYR A 478 4.45 4.54 15.53
CA TYR A 478 4.95 5.90 15.46
C TYR A 478 6.45 5.91 15.67
N ARG A 479 7.09 6.87 15.02
CA ARG A 479 8.49 7.20 15.21
C ARG A 479 8.60 8.55 15.88
N PHE A 480 9.35 8.60 16.97
CA PHE A 480 9.63 9.81 17.72
C PHE A 480 11.14 10.08 17.73
N ALA A 481 11.53 11.26 17.27
CA ALA A 481 12.90 11.76 17.32
C ALA A 481 12.88 13.15 17.99
N PRO A 482 13.54 13.32 19.15
CA PRO A 482 13.62 14.61 19.82
C PRO A 482 14.42 15.62 18.98
N ALA A 483 13.99 16.88 18.93
CA ALA A 483 14.72 17.93 18.20
C ALA A 483 16.03 18.30 18.90
N SER A 484 17.11 18.38 18.13
CA SER A 484 18.48 18.66 18.60
C SER A 484 18.74 20.09 19.11
N THR A 485 17.73 20.97 19.13
CA THR A 485 17.92 22.41 19.39
C THR A 485 17.51 22.88 20.78
N SER A 486 16.95 22.03 21.64
CA SER A 486 16.62 22.38 23.03
C SER A 486 17.20 21.37 24.02
N SER A 487 18.10 21.83 24.89
CA SER A 487 18.75 21.06 25.97
C SER A 487 17.80 20.41 26.97
N LEU A 488 16.50 20.73 26.92
CA LEU A 488 15.48 20.21 27.83
C LEU A 488 14.85 18.87 27.39
N HIS A 489 15.05 18.43 26.14
CA HIS A 489 14.40 17.23 25.61
C HIS A 489 15.32 16.28 24.84
N GLN A 490 16.64 16.29 25.11
CA GLN A 490 17.49 15.22 24.60
C GLN A 490 17.14 13.93 25.34
N MET A 491 16.66 12.91 24.59
CA MET A 491 16.33 11.62 25.18
C MET A 491 17.60 10.98 25.75
N SER A 492 17.69 10.93 27.07
CA SER A 492 18.83 10.35 27.76
C SER A 492 18.71 8.83 27.77
N VAL A 493 19.72 8.14 27.27
CA VAL A 493 19.85 6.69 27.44
C VAL A 493 19.79 6.36 28.94
N PRO A 494 19.00 5.35 29.37
CA PRO A 494 18.70 5.11 30.78
C PRO A 494 19.85 4.48 31.58
N PHE A 495 21.05 4.40 31.01
CA PHE A 495 22.23 3.84 31.63
C PHE A 495 23.52 4.54 31.15
N THR A 496 24.61 4.27 31.87
CA THR A 496 25.98 4.56 31.43
C THR A 496 26.77 3.26 31.35
N LEU A 497 27.55 3.08 30.28
CA LEU A 497 28.52 1.99 30.17
C LEU A 497 29.93 2.58 30.10
N ARG A 498 30.74 2.36 31.14
CA ARG A 498 32.17 2.66 31.11
C ARG A 498 32.90 1.39 30.68
N ALA A 499 33.67 1.48 29.60
CA ALA A 499 34.47 0.38 29.10
C ALA A 499 35.95 0.81 29.03
N ASP A 500 36.81 0.06 29.71
CA ASP A 500 38.26 0.11 29.57
C ASP A 500 38.72 -1.24 29.03
N ALA A 501 39.09 -1.29 27.76
CA ALA A 501 39.50 -2.52 27.11
C ALA A 501 40.87 -2.31 26.43
N LYS A 502 41.82 -3.16 26.83
CA LYS A 502 43.21 -3.12 26.39
C LYS A 502 43.52 -4.35 25.57
N VAL A 503 43.92 -4.14 24.33
CA VAL A 503 44.30 -5.21 23.41
C VAL A 503 45.79 -5.50 23.59
N GLU A 504 46.13 -6.77 23.78
CA GLU A 504 47.49 -7.27 23.96
C GLU A 504 47.81 -8.30 22.86
N GLU A 505 49.06 -8.76 22.77
CA GLU A 505 49.38 -9.83 21.82
C GLU A 505 48.60 -11.10 22.18
N HIS A 506 47.94 -11.71 21.19
CA HIS A 506 47.12 -12.92 21.36
C HIS A 506 45.94 -12.78 22.35
N GLY A 507 45.49 -11.57 22.68
CA GLY A 507 44.36 -11.40 23.58
C GLY A 507 44.09 -9.97 24.03
N GLY A 508 43.51 -9.83 25.21
CA GLY A 508 43.30 -8.53 25.84
C GLY A 508 42.53 -8.60 27.14
N ASN A 509 42.53 -7.49 27.86
CA ASN A 509 41.86 -7.29 29.15
C ASN A 509 40.62 -6.39 28.98
N LEU A 510 39.57 -6.68 29.73
CA LEU A 510 38.27 -6.00 29.70
C LEU A 510 37.86 -5.60 31.13
N ASP A 511 37.62 -4.31 31.37
CA ASP A 511 37.00 -3.79 32.59
C ASP A 511 35.78 -2.93 32.22
N LEU A 512 34.59 -3.46 32.52
CA LEU A 512 33.30 -2.87 32.18
C LEU A 512 32.54 -2.51 33.45
N THR A 513 31.97 -1.31 33.49
CA THR A 513 31.06 -0.87 34.54
C THR A 513 29.76 -0.36 33.92
N PHE A 514 28.67 -1.05 34.21
CA PHE A 514 27.32 -0.67 33.80
C PHE A 514 26.61 0.02 34.98
N THR A 515 26.01 1.19 34.76
CA THR A 515 25.31 1.95 35.81
C THR A 515 23.93 2.39 35.33
N SER A 516 22.88 2.07 36.10
CA SER A 516 21.53 2.54 35.84
C SER A 516 21.40 4.03 36.15
N ARG A 517 20.84 4.81 35.22
CA ARG A 517 20.47 6.22 35.44
C ARG A 517 19.03 6.38 35.94
N LEU A 518 18.25 5.30 35.95
CA LEU A 518 16.87 5.34 36.44
C LEU A 518 16.86 5.49 37.96
N THR A 519 15.95 6.32 38.46
CA THR A 519 15.77 6.57 39.90
C THR A 519 14.57 5.84 40.49
N THR A 520 13.56 5.53 39.66
CA THR A 520 12.29 4.96 40.11
C THR A 520 12.05 3.53 39.65
N ARG A 521 12.78 3.04 38.64
CA ARG A 521 12.55 1.75 37.99
C ARG A 521 13.85 0.99 37.79
N ALA A 522 13.77 -0.33 37.81
CA ALA A 522 14.89 -1.20 37.50
C ALA A 522 15.01 -1.40 35.97
N LEU A 523 16.22 -1.71 35.51
CA LEU A 523 16.46 -2.25 34.18
C LEU A 523 16.46 -3.78 34.29
N GLU A 524 15.61 -4.44 33.51
CA GLU A 524 15.48 -5.89 33.52
C GLU A 524 16.09 -6.48 32.24
N ASN A 525 16.53 -7.74 32.32
CA ASN A 525 17.02 -8.51 31.19
C ASN A 525 18.07 -7.76 30.35
N VAL A 526 19.02 -7.10 31.02
CA VAL A 526 20.08 -6.35 30.34
C VAL A 526 21.09 -7.33 29.75
N SER A 527 21.38 -7.20 28.45
CA SER A 527 22.39 -7.99 27.73
C SER A 527 23.37 -7.06 27.04
N ILE A 528 24.66 -7.24 27.31
CA ILE A 528 25.75 -6.44 26.76
C ILE A 528 26.64 -7.39 25.95
N GLU A 529 26.70 -7.15 24.64
CA GLU A 529 27.41 -8.01 23.68
C GLU A 529 28.62 -7.28 23.08
N LEU A 530 29.76 -7.97 23.01
CA LEU A 530 30.99 -7.53 22.36
C LEU A 530 31.52 -8.61 21.42
N TYR A 531 31.66 -8.28 20.13
CA TYR A 531 32.38 -9.14 19.19
C TYR A 531 33.89 -9.02 19.42
N LEU A 532 34.56 -10.14 19.71
CA LEU A 532 35.97 -10.16 20.11
C LEU A 532 36.96 -10.18 18.92
N GLY A 533 36.47 -10.28 17.69
CA GLY A 533 37.29 -10.33 16.48
C GLY A 533 37.57 -11.76 16.00
N GLU A 534 37.99 -11.88 14.75
CA GLU A 534 38.41 -13.15 14.16
C GLU A 534 39.55 -13.80 14.97
N GLY A 535 39.51 -15.13 15.05
CA GLY A 535 40.47 -15.93 15.80
C GLY A 535 40.31 -15.91 17.32
N ALA A 536 39.29 -15.23 17.88
CA ALA A 536 38.97 -15.32 19.30
C ALA A 536 38.68 -16.78 19.70
N SER A 537 39.42 -17.29 20.68
CA SER A 537 39.35 -18.70 21.10
C SER A 537 38.61 -18.89 22.43
N GLY A 538 38.52 -17.85 23.26
CA GLY A 538 37.86 -17.91 24.55
C GLY A 538 37.85 -16.58 25.29
N ALA A 539 37.06 -16.54 26.37
CA ALA A 539 37.04 -15.45 27.33
C ALA A 539 36.93 -16.02 28.76
N SER A 540 37.43 -15.27 29.75
CA SER A 540 37.31 -15.60 31.17
C SER A 540 37.00 -14.32 31.93
N CYS A 541 35.83 -14.26 32.56
CA CYS A 541 35.35 -13.06 33.23
C CYS A 541 34.87 -13.32 34.67
N ILE A 542 34.97 -12.30 35.50
CA ILE A 542 34.42 -12.21 36.85
C ILE A 542 33.37 -11.10 36.82
N VAL A 543 32.17 -11.39 37.31
CA VAL A 543 31.03 -10.49 37.25
C VAL A 543 30.45 -10.25 38.65
N SER A 544 29.70 -9.16 38.81
CA SER A 544 28.98 -8.85 40.05
C SER A 544 27.93 -9.92 40.42
N HIS A 545 27.47 -9.91 41.68
CA HIS A 545 26.36 -10.77 42.12
C HIS A 545 25.11 -10.55 41.26
N ASN A 546 24.40 -11.65 40.92
CA ASN A 546 23.24 -11.70 40.02
C ASN A 546 23.50 -11.35 38.55
N ALA A 547 24.76 -11.42 38.11
CA ALA A 547 25.15 -11.35 36.70
C ALA A 547 25.68 -12.69 36.20
N SER A 548 25.57 -12.94 34.90
CA SER A 548 26.18 -14.07 34.21
C SER A 548 26.92 -13.61 32.96
N TRP A 549 27.90 -14.39 32.50
CA TRP A 549 28.56 -14.13 31.23
C TRP A 549 28.73 -15.44 30.45
N SER A 550 28.83 -15.33 29.14
CA SER A 550 29.12 -16.45 28.25
C SER A 550 29.92 -15.99 27.04
N PHE A 551 30.70 -16.91 26.46
CA PHE A 551 31.36 -16.71 25.17
C PHE A 551 30.80 -17.69 24.15
N ASN A 552 30.35 -17.18 23.01
CA ASN A 552 29.86 -18.00 21.92
C ASN A 552 30.97 -18.17 20.86
N PRO A 553 31.55 -19.38 20.70
CA PRO A 553 32.63 -19.61 19.75
C PRO A 553 32.18 -19.57 18.27
N ARG A 554 30.88 -19.70 17.97
CA ARG A 554 30.38 -19.60 16.58
C ARG A 554 30.28 -18.16 16.12
N THR A 555 29.83 -17.26 17.00
CA THR A 555 29.67 -15.83 16.68
C THR A 555 30.85 -14.98 17.18
N LEU A 556 31.82 -15.59 17.87
CA LEU A 556 32.98 -14.95 18.49
C LEU A 556 32.59 -13.78 19.41
N THR A 557 31.45 -13.92 20.10
CA THR A 557 30.83 -12.85 20.90
C THR A 557 30.92 -13.17 22.38
N LEU A 558 31.40 -12.21 23.17
CA LEU A 558 31.26 -12.18 24.62
C LEU A 558 29.90 -11.55 24.97
N ARG A 559 29.10 -12.24 25.77
CA ARG A 559 27.80 -11.75 26.26
C ARG A 559 27.83 -11.66 27.78
N TRP A 560 27.46 -10.48 28.30
CA TRP A 560 27.27 -10.21 29.72
C TRP A 560 25.79 -9.93 30.01
N GLU A 561 25.20 -10.68 30.91
CA GLU A 561 23.76 -10.65 31.21
C GLU A 561 23.51 -10.23 32.66
N LEU A 562 22.62 -9.26 32.83
CA LEU A 562 22.15 -8.77 34.14
C LEU A 562 20.64 -8.95 34.18
N ARG A 563 20.15 -9.84 35.05
CA ARG A 563 18.71 -10.14 35.14
C ARG A 563 17.90 -8.93 35.61
N ASN A 564 18.43 -8.23 36.62
CA ASN A 564 17.77 -7.10 37.24
C ASN A 564 18.82 -6.12 37.78
N VAL A 565 18.78 -4.88 37.33
CA VAL A 565 19.65 -3.78 37.76
C VAL A 565 18.78 -2.74 38.48
N PRO A 566 18.82 -2.69 39.82
CA PRO A 566 18.06 -1.73 40.60
C PRO A 566 18.30 -0.27 40.20
N PRO A 567 17.37 0.64 40.52
CA PRO A 567 17.55 2.07 40.29
C PRO A 567 18.87 2.57 40.90
N SER A 568 19.59 3.41 40.15
CA SER A 568 20.83 4.07 40.59
C SER A 568 21.94 3.12 41.08
N SER A 569 21.92 1.86 40.64
CA SER A 569 22.93 0.85 40.98
C SER A 569 23.92 0.61 39.83
N SER A 570 25.06 -0.01 40.17
CA SER A 570 26.11 -0.36 39.21
C SER A 570 26.53 -1.83 39.30
N CYS A 571 26.82 -2.43 38.15
CA CYS A 571 27.38 -3.77 38.01
C CYS A 571 28.70 -3.69 37.26
N THR A 572 29.61 -4.64 37.51
CA THR A 572 30.94 -4.68 36.91
C THR A 572 31.23 -6.05 36.30
N LEU A 573 31.98 -6.05 35.20
CA LEU A 573 32.60 -7.23 34.62
C LEU A 573 34.10 -6.94 34.45
N ARG A 574 34.95 -7.82 34.97
CA ARG A 574 36.39 -7.79 34.73
C ARG A 574 36.83 -9.12 34.17
N GLY A 575 37.58 -9.13 33.08
CA GLY A 575 38.00 -10.37 32.45
C GLY A 575 39.07 -10.19 31.40
N SER A 576 39.40 -11.27 30.74
CA SER A 576 40.31 -11.30 29.61
C SER A 576 39.76 -12.19 28.50
N PHE A 577 40.26 -11.98 27.29
CA PHE A 577 39.99 -12.84 26.15
C PHE A 577 41.29 -13.28 25.47
N THR A 578 41.22 -14.42 24.79
CA THR A 578 42.34 -15.01 24.05
C THR A 578 42.02 -15.10 22.58
N SER A 579 43.04 -14.94 21.73
CA SER A 579 42.92 -15.01 20.28
C SER A 579 44.12 -15.72 19.65
N ALA A 580 43.85 -16.51 18.62
CA ALA A 580 44.87 -17.09 17.75
C ALA A 580 45.58 -16.02 16.91
N MET A 581 44.96 -14.85 16.70
CA MET A 581 45.56 -13.73 15.97
C MET A 581 46.60 -13.03 16.84
N LYS A 582 47.77 -12.70 16.26
CA LYS A 582 48.82 -11.95 16.95
C LYS A 582 48.32 -10.58 17.44
N ILE A 583 47.53 -9.89 16.62
CA ILE A 583 46.94 -8.58 16.93
C ILE A 583 45.42 -8.69 16.75
N PRO A 584 44.67 -9.07 17.80
CA PRO A 584 43.22 -9.18 17.70
C PRO A 584 42.55 -7.82 17.49
N ARG A 585 41.39 -7.83 16.82
CA ARG A 585 40.61 -6.62 16.49
C ARG A 585 39.18 -6.75 17.02
N PRO A 586 38.94 -6.60 18.33
CA PRO A 586 37.59 -6.58 18.86
C PRO A 586 36.80 -5.39 18.31
N SER A 587 35.48 -5.51 18.32
CA SER A 587 34.57 -4.43 17.94
C SER A 587 34.78 -3.21 18.83
N ARG A 588 34.72 -2.01 18.24
CA ARG A 588 34.75 -0.72 18.96
C ARG A 588 33.39 -0.30 19.49
N ALA A 589 32.41 -1.20 19.46
CA ALA A 589 31.07 -0.96 19.94
C ALA A 589 30.52 -2.17 20.70
N PHE A 590 29.84 -1.89 21.80
CA PHE A 590 29.00 -2.85 22.51
C PHE A 590 27.56 -2.72 22.01
N ARG A 591 26.84 -3.83 21.91
CA ARG A 591 25.39 -3.82 21.71
C ARG A 591 24.71 -4.10 23.04
N VAL A 592 23.93 -3.15 23.53
CA VAL A 592 23.25 -3.22 24.83
C VAL A 592 21.75 -3.31 24.62
N ARG A 593 21.15 -4.43 25.04
CA ARG A 593 19.70 -4.64 25.06
C ARG A 593 19.19 -4.62 26.49
N PHE A 594 17.99 -4.08 26.72
CA PHE A 594 17.39 -4.02 28.05
C PHE A 594 15.87 -3.89 27.98
N GLU A 595 15.20 -4.12 29.10
CA GLU A 595 13.76 -3.94 29.27
C GLU A 595 13.45 -3.05 30.48
N ILE A 596 12.37 -2.27 30.40
CA ILE A 596 11.80 -1.48 31.51
C ILE A 596 10.28 -1.69 31.51
N VAL A 597 9.79 -2.27 32.60
CA VAL A 597 8.35 -2.53 32.78
C VAL A 597 7.61 -1.22 33.09
N GLN A 598 6.43 -1.04 32.48
CA GLN A 598 5.50 0.11 32.67
C GLN A 598 6.09 1.50 32.36
N HIS A 599 7.16 1.59 31.58
CA HIS A 599 7.81 2.84 31.20
C HIS A 599 7.33 3.34 29.82
N SER A 600 7.57 4.62 29.54
CA SER A 600 7.41 5.24 28.23
C SER A 600 8.49 6.31 28.10
N PHE A 601 9.28 6.19 27.04
CA PHE A 601 10.29 7.16 26.64
C PHE A 601 9.65 8.40 26.03
N SER A 602 8.58 8.24 25.24
CA SER A 602 7.88 9.35 24.57
C SER A 602 6.96 10.15 25.51
N ALA A 603 6.69 9.64 26.72
CA ALA A 603 5.66 10.12 27.64
C ALA A 603 4.23 10.09 27.07
N LEU A 604 3.98 9.30 26.01
CA LEU A 604 2.66 9.14 25.41
C LEU A 604 1.67 8.55 26.43
N LYS A 605 0.48 9.14 26.49
CA LYS A 605 -0.62 8.70 27.35
C LYS A 605 -1.92 8.61 26.56
N ILE A 606 -2.74 7.62 26.90
CA ILE A 606 -4.11 7.52 26.40
C ILE A 606 -4.98 8.33 27.36
N ASP A 607 -5.44 9.49 26.91
CA ASP A 607 -6.28 10.39 27.70
C ASP A 607 -7.72 9.89 27.79
N GLN A 608 -8.33 9.58 26.64
CA GLN A 608 -9.73 9.15 26.58
C GLN A 608 -9.97 8.08 25.50
N LEU A 609 -10.72 7.02 25.87
CA LEU A 609 -11.33 6.08 24.93
C LEU A 609 -12.86 6.18 24.98
N LYS A 610 -13.46 6.66 23.88
CA LYS A 610 -14.92 6.73 23.69
C LYS A 610 -15.42 5.59 22.80
N LEU A 611 -16.34 4.78 23.33
CA LEU A 611 -17.05 3.75 22.57
C LEU A 611 -18.39 4.33 22.07
N THR A 612 -18.77 4.02 20.82
CA THR A 612 -20.02 4.48 20.19
C THR A 612 -20.71 3.31 19.49
N GLY A 613 -22.05 3.26 19.56
CA GLY A 613 -22.84 2.22 18.89
C GLY A 613 -23.08 0.96 19.71
N GLU A 614 -22.55 0.90 20.93
CA GLU A 614 -22.72 -0.24 21.85
C GLU A 614 -23.28 0.25 23.19
N GLN A 615 -24.15 -0.53 23.81
CA GLN A 615 -24.79 -0.18 25.09
C GLN A 615 -24.01 -0.68 26.32
N TYR A 616 -23.03 -1.56 26.14
CA TYR A 616 -22.22 -2.08 27.24
C TYR A 616 -21.04 -1.17 27.59
N LYS A 617 -20.56 -1.27 28.83
CA LYS A 617 -19.32 -0.63 29.30
C LYS A 617 -18.22 -1.69 29.41
N PRO A 618 -17.24 -1.72 28.48
CA PRO A 618 -16.17 -2.70 28.55
C PRO A 618 -15.17 -2.35 29.66
N TYR A 619 -14.48 -3.37 30.17
CA TYR A 619 -13.26 -3.16 30.95
C TYR A 619 -12.16 -2.59 30.04
N LYS A 620 -11.33 -1.69 30.58
CA LYS A 620 -10.26 -1.00 29.84
C LYS A 620 -8.95 -1.14 30.59
N GLY A 621 -7.93 -1.70 29.95
CA GLY A 621 -6.58 -1.82 30.51
C GLY A 621 -5.53 -1.18 29.61
N ILE A 622 -4.46 -0.66 30.20
CA ILE A 622 -3.28 -0.17 29.48
C ILE A 622 -2.05 -0.81 30.10
N ARG A 623 -1.15 -1.34 29.28
CA ARG A 623 0.14 -1.90 29.70
C ARG A 623 1.26 -1.22 28.94
N GLY A 624 2.27 -0.74 29.63
CA GLY A 624 3.48 -0.18 29.02
C GLY A 624 4.64 -1.17 29.11
N LYS A 625 5.39 -1.37 28.02
CA LYS A 625 6.67 -2.06 28.02
C LYS A 625 7.65 -1.24 27.19
N SER A 626 8.79 -0.90 27.77
CA SER A 626 9.88 -0.27 27.02
C SER A 626 11.02 -1.25 26.86
N THR A 627 11.60 -1.33 25.68
CA THR A 627 12.82 -2.07 25.39
C THR A 627 13.85 -1.12 24.79
N GLY A 628 15.12 -1.52 24.76
CA GLY A 628 16.12 -0.77 24.01
C GLY A 628 17.14 -1.67 23.34
N ASP A 629 17.70 -1.18 22.23
CA ASP A 629 18.83 -1.75 21.52
C ASP A 629 19.80 -0.61 21.20
N VAL A 630 20.87 -0.51 21.99
CA VAL A 630 21.77 0.63 22.01
C VAL A 630 23.17 0.19 21.60
N GLU A 631 23.70 0.80 20.54
CA GLU A 631 25.11 0.68 20.14
C GLU A 631 25.94 1.68 20.95
N TRP A 632 26.78 1.17 21.86
CA TRP A 632 27.68 1.98 22.68
C TRP A 632 29.11 1.91 22.15
N ARG A 633 29.59 2.99 21.54
CA ARG A 633 30.95 3.09 20.98
C ARG A 633 31.93 3.50 22.07
N TRP A 634 33.02 2.76 22.25
CA TRP A 634 34.02 2.99 23.31
C TRP A 634 35.37 3.49 22.78
#